data_AF-A0A1T0AW55-F1
#
_entry.id   AF-A0A1T0AW55-F1
#
_cell.length_a   1.000
_cell.length_b   1.000
_cell.length_c   1.000
_cell.angle_alpha   90.00
_cell.angle_beta   90.00
_cell.angle_gamma   90.00
#
_symmetry.space_group_name_H-M   'P 1'
#
loop_
_entity.id
_entity.type
_entity.pdbx_description
1 polymer ?
#
loop_
_entity_poly.entity_id
_entity_poly.type
_entity_poly.pdbx_seq_one_letter_code
_entity_poly.pdbx_strand_id
1 'polypeptide(L)'
;MENSQIKNVVAITACPTGVTQTFMAAEAIMLYSKKQGWNSKVETRGQVVANNSNNELTAEEIAQADLVFIAADVDVDLSAFKGKPVYRTSTRAALKDIAGEFEKALTEAKVEGSCNTTDKTCCHDAQSESATSCAKKCPCSFGKLLPIVIVIAVVAIAICTLS
;
A
#
# COMPACT_ATOMS: atom_id res chain seq x y z
N MET A 1 16.60 18.51 -15.99
CA MET A 1 16.03 17.35 -15.29
C MET A 1 14.53 17.53 -15.33
N GLU A 2 13.82 16.64 -16.01
CA GLU A 2 12.36 16.69 -16.08
C GLU A 2 11.82 16.42 -14.68
N ASN A 3 11.38 17.48 -14.05
CA ASN A 3 10.79 17.47 -12.73
C ASN A 3 9.48 16.70 -12.92
N SER A 4 9.47 15.40 -12.58
CA SER A 4 8.24 14.64 -12.42
C SER A 4 7.49 15.38 -11.31
N GLN A 5 6.64 16.34 -11.71
CA GLN A 5 6.21 17.43 -10.83
C GLN A 5 5.18 16.87 -9.86
N ILE A 6 5.66 16.27 -8.79
CA ILE A 6 4.85 16.02 -7.61
C ILE A 6 4.38 17.38 -7.12
N LYS A 7 3.07 17.61 -7.20
CA LYS A 7 2.41 18.82 -6.69
C LYS A 7 1.55 18.47 -5.49
N ASN A 8 0.92 17.30 -5.49
CA ASN A 8 0.03 16.85 -4.43
C ASN A 8 0.49 15.48 -3.90
N VAL A 9 0.74 15.42 -2.59
CA VAL A 9 1.07 14.20 -1.86
C VAL A 9 -0.07 13.88 -0.90
N VAL A 10 -0.57 12.66 -0.96
CA VAL A 10 -1.43 12.13 0.11
C VAL A 10 -0.67 11.08 0.89
N ALA A 11 -0.86 11.01 2.20
CA ALA A 11 -0.13 10.06 3.01
C ALA A 11 -1.00 9.41 4.08
N ILE A 12 -0.65 8.19 4.45
CA ILE A 12 -1.20 7.51 5.63
C ILE A 12 -0.06 7.23 6.60
N THR A 13 -0.28 7.51 7.87
CA THR A 13 0.62 7.14 8.96
C THR A 13 -0.07 6.20 9.94
N ALA A 14 0.59 5.12 10.36
CA ALA A 14 0.02 4.21 11.34
C ALA A 14 1.06 3.39 12.11
N CYS A 15 1.06 3.48 13.44
CA CYS A 15 1.91 2.68 14.31
C CYS A 15 1.06 1.93 15.35
N PRO A 16 1.27 0.61 15.58
CA PRO A 16 0.50 -0.14 16.57
C PRO A 16 0.87 0.23 18.01
N THR A 17 2.09 0.70 18.23
CA THR A 17 2.70 0.93 19.56
C THR A 17 2.26 2.25 20.20
N GLY A 18 1.49 3.08 19.49
CA GLY A 18 0.88 4.29 20.04
C GLY A 18 0.73 5.44 19.04
N VAL A 19 0.15 6.54 19.50
CA VAL A 19 -0.14 7.71 18.67
C VAL A 19 1.09 8.60 18.40
N THR A 20 2.11 8.54 19.25
CA THR A 20 3.28 9.43 19.16
C THR A 20 4.02 9.28 17.83
N GLN A 21 4.40 8.05 17.46
CA GLN A 21 5.14 7.82 16.22
C GLN A 21 4.29 8.12 14.99
N THR A 22 3.00 7.82 15.04
CA THR A 22 2.03 8.17 13.98
C THR A 22 1.99 9.69 13.75
N PHE A 23 1.79 10.50 14.79
CA PHE A 23 1.74 11.95 14.65
C PHE A 23 3.07 12.57 14.29
N MET A 24 4.19 12.11 14.87
CA MET A 24 5.51 12.62 14.53
C MET A 24 5.85 12.31 13.07
N ALA A 25 5.51 11.12 12.56
CA ALA A 25 5.72 10.77 11.16
C ALA A 25 4.86 11.66 10.25
N ALA A 26 3.60 11.93 10.64
CA ALA A 26 2.72 12.79 9.87
C ALA A 26 3.25 14.23 9.78
N GLU A 27 3.73 14.78 10.89
CA GLU A 27 4.34 16.11 10.93
C GLU A 27 5.61 16.17 10.08
N ALA A 28 6.48 15.13 10.16
CA ALA A 28 7.69 15.05 9.35
C ALA A 28 7.37 15.07 7.84
N ILE A 29 6.35 14.32 7.41
CA ILE A 29 5.86 14.27 6.04
C ILE A 29 5.34 15.64 5.59
N MET A 30 4.49 16.28 6.40
CA MET A 30 3.94 17.61 6.10
C MET A 30 5.04 18.68 6.02
N LEU A 31 5.98 18.67 6.95
CA LEU A 31 7.07 19.63 6.99
C LEU A 31 8.00 19.46 5.79
N TYR A 32 8.33 18.22 5.42
CA TYR A 32 9.13 17.94 4.23
C TYR A 32 8.41 18.41 2.96
N SER A 33 7.14 18.04 2.80
CA SER A 33 6.34 18.41 1.63
C SER A 33 6.23 19.93 1.49
N LYS A 34 5.99 20.64 2.60
CA LYS A 34 5.97 22.11 2.64
C LYS A 34 7.33 22.71 2.25
N LYS A 35 8.46 22.13 2.68
CA LYS A 35 9.80 22.57 2.29
C LYS A 35 10.05 22.41 0.78
N GLN A 36 9.48 21.37 0.17
CA GLN A 36 9.56 21.15 -1.28
C GLN A 36 8.53 21.96 -2.09
N GLY A 37 7.61 22.67 -1.42
CA GLY A 37 6.54 23.43 -2.06
C GLY A 37 5.38 22.56 -2.58
N TRP A 38 5.23 21.34 -2.06
CA TRP A 38 4.13 20.44 -2.40
C TRP A 38 2.94 20.64 -1.48
N ASN A 39 1.74 20.45 -2.02
CA ASN A 39 0.54 20.28 -1.21
C ASN A 39 0.57 18.88 -0.60
N SER A 40 0.31 18.77 0.70
CA SER A 40 0.26 17.48 1.38
C SER A 40 -0.92 17.35 2.31
N LYS A 41 -1.60 16.20 2.26
CA LYS A 41 -2.61 15.79 3.24
C LYS A 41 -2.20 14.45 3.84
N VAL A 42 -2.18 14.37 5.17
CA VAL A 42 -1.74 13.17 5.88
C VAL A 42 -2.85 12.68 6.80
N GLU A 43 -3.33 11.46 6.55
CA GLU A 43 -4.26 10.75 7.43
C GLU A 43 -3.50 9.94 8.48
N THR A 44 -3.94 10.04 9.72
CA THR A 44 -3.34 9.35 10.87
C THR A 44 -4.25 8.22 11.33
N ARG A 45 -3.83 6.97 11.21
CA ARG A 45 -4.57 5.79 11.67
C ARG A 45 -3.91 5.21 12.92
N GLY A 46 -4.66 5.03 14.01
CA GLY A 46 -4.10 4.53 15.28
C GLY A 46 -5.15 4.37 16.38
N GLN A 47 -4.73 3.79 17.52
CA GLN A 47 -5.65 3.29 18.54
C GLN A 47 -6.45 4.37 19.31
N VAL A 48 -6.02 5.63 19.27
CA VAL A 48 -6.68 6.74 20.00
C VAL A 48 -7.28 7.79 19.05
N VAL A 49 -7.47 7.46 17.76
CA VAL A 49 -8.04 8.39 16.77
C VAL A 49 -9.57 8.24 16.64
N ALA A 50 -10.26 7.75 17.68
CA ALA A 50 -11.72 7.56 17.68
C ALA A 50 -12.52 8.88 17.62
N ASN A 51 -11.86 10.04 17.75
CA ASN A 51 -12.53 11.33 17.97
C ASN A 51 -12.27 12.37 16.86
N ASN A 52 -11.49 12.05 15.83
CA ASN A 52 -11.11 13.00 14.77
C ASN A 52 -11.52 12.49 13.38
N SER A 53 -12.82 12.47 13.09
CA SER A 53 -13.37 12.28 11.73
C SER A 53 -12.98 13.38 10.72
N ASN A 54 -12.09 14.29 11.09
CA ASN A 54 -11.74 15.48 10.29
C ASN A 54 -10.44 15.32 9.49
N ASN A 55 -9.80 14.14 9.52
CA ASN A 55 -8.52 13.93 8.85
C ASN A 55 -8.50 12.75 7.86
N GLU A 56 -9.66 12.23 7.51
CA GLU A 56 -9.80 11.22 6.45
C GLU A 56 -9.52 11.84 5.09
N LEU A 57 -8.88 11.08 4.21
CA LEU A 57 -8.63 11.48 2.83
C LEU A 57 -9.92 11.41 2.01
N THR A 58 -10.25 12.51 1.33
CA THR A 58 -11.40 12.50 0.41
C THR A 58 -11.03 11.85 -0.92
N ALA A 59 -12.03 11.38 -1.66
CA ALA A 59 -11.81 10.81 -2.99
C ALA A 59 -11.17 11.81 -3.96
N GLU A 60 -11.50 13.11 -3.84
CA GLU A 60 -10.92 14.18 -4.65
C GLU A 60 -9.43 14.37 -4.35
N GLU A 61 -9.04 14.36 -3.08
CA GLU A 61 -7.63 14.49 -2.67
C GLU A 61 -6.80 13.31 -3.21
N ILE A 62 -7.35 12.09 -3.12
CA ILE A 62 -6.71 10.90 -3.68
C ILE A 62 -6.61 10.99 -5.20
N ALA A 63 -7.68 11.42 -5.88
CA ALA A 63 -7.69 11.58 -7.33
C ALA A 63 -6.70 12.64 -7.82
N GLN A 64 -6.42 13.68 -7.05
CA GLN A 64 -5.43 14.71 -7.37
C GLN A 64 -4.01 14.36 -6.94
N ALA A 65 -3.81 13.30 -6.16
CA ALA A 65 -2.51 12.88 -5.68
C ALA A 65 -1.61 12.41 -6.84
N ASP A 66 -0.39 12.97 -6.88
CA ASP A 66 0.70 12.56 -7.75
C ASP A 66 1.56 11.48 -7.09
N LEU A 67 1.56 11.43 -5.75
CA LEU A 67 2.24 10.42 -4.94
C LEU A 67 1.40 10.08 -3.71
N VAL A 68 1.28 8.79 -3.43
CA VAL A 68 0.69 8.28 -2.20
C VAL A 68 1.83 7.72 -1.32
N PHE A 69 2.04 8.30 -0.14
CA PHE A 69 3.13 7.94 0.77
C PHE A 69 2.59 7.25 2.03
N ILE A 70 2.84 5.96 2.18
CA ILE A 70 2.32 5.16 3.29
C ILE A 70 3.47 4.88 4.27
N ALA A 71 3.46 5.53 5.44
CA ALA A 71 4.39 5.25 6.53
C ALA A 71 3.65 4.48 7.64
N ALA A 72 3.65 3.16 7.57
CA ALA A 72 2.87 2.33 8.48
C ALA A 72 3.62 1.08 8.93
N ASP A 73 3.50 0.77 10.23
CA ASP A 73 4.01 -0.47 10.84
C ASP A 73 2.90 -1.52 11.03
N VAL A 74 1.71 -1.24 10.50
CA VAL A 74 0.56 -2.15 10.41
C VAL A 74 0.10 -2.29 8.96
N ASP A 75 -0.76 -3.26 8.72
CA ASP A 75 -1.45 -3.39 7.44
C ASP A 75 -2.48 -2.26 7.28
N VAL A 76 -2.57 -1.71 6.08
CA VAL A 76 -3.41 -0.56 5.74
C VAL A 76 -4.15 -0.91 4.47
N ASP A 77 -5.48 -0.75 4.45
CA ASP A 77 -6.26 -0.93 3.23
C ASP A 77 -5.86 0.10 2.18
N LEU A 78 -5.36 -0.38 1.04
CA LEU A 78 -4.92 0.42 -0.11
C LEU A 78 -5.97 0.49 -1.23
N SER A 79 -7.14 -0.11 -1.03
CA SER A 79 -8.18 -0.20 -2.07
C SER A 79 -8.59 1.15 -2.65
N ALA A 80 -8.53 2.22 -1.83
CA ALA A 80 -8.83 3.60 -2.25
C ALA A 80 -7.78 4.20 -3.19
N PHE A 81 -6.55 3.68 -3.22
CA PHE A 81 -5.41 4.22 -3.99
C PHE A 81 -5.13 3.48 -5.30
N LYS A 82 -6.05 2.62 -5.77
CA LYS A 82 -5.87 1.90 -7.03
C LYS A 82 -5.59 2.85 -8.20
N GLY A 83 -4.60 2.51 -9.02
CA GLY A 83 -4.15 3.33 -10.14
C GLY A 83 -3.24 4.50 -9.74
N LYS A 84 -2.90 4.65 -8.45
CA LYS A 84 -1.98 5.69 -7.96
C LYS A 84 -0.60 5.12 -7.63
N PRO A 85 0.48 5.90 -7.86
CA PRO A 85 1.82 5.51 -7.43
C PRO A 85 1.88 5.57 -5.90
N VAL A 86 2.01 4.40 -5.29
CA VAL A 86 2.15 4.22 -3.85
C VAL A 86 3.57 3.82 -3.51
N TYR A 87 4.10 4.51 -2.51
CA TYR A 87 5.31 4.12 -1.82
C TYR A 87 4.97 3.74 -0.39
N ARG A 88 5.48 2.59 0.08
CA ARG A 88 5.25 2.11 1.45
C ARG A 88 6.56 1.97 2.20
N THR A 89 6.58 2.50 3.43
CA THR A 89 7.67 2.41 4.38
C THR A 89 7.13 2.29 5.83
N SER A 90 8.04 2.19 6.80
CA SER A 90 7.74 2.16 8.23
C SER A 90 7.69 3.57 8.83
N THR A 91 6.96 3.77 9.94
CA THR A 91 6.96 5.09 10.62
C THR A 91 8.35 5.44 11.14
N ARG A 92 9.09 4.43 11.60
CA ARG A 92 10.46 4.61 12.10
C ARG A 92 11.45 5.03 11.02
N ALA A 93 11.33 4.48 9.80
CA ALA A 93 12.18 4.89 8.68
C ALA A 93 11.89 6.33 8.27
N ALA A 94 10.61 6.69 8.15
CA ALA A 94 10.19 8.06 7.83
C ALA A 94 10.69 9.08 8.87
N LEU A 95 10.69 8.73 10.15
CA LEU A 95 11.23 9.59 11.21
C LEU A 95 12.76 9.69 11.21
N LYS A 96 13.44 8.61 10.82
CA LYS A 96 14.91 8.57 10.81
C LYS A 96 15.48 9.39 9.66
N ASP A 97 14.89 9.29 8.47
CA ASP A 97 15.38 9.94 7.27
C ASP A 97 14.24 10.22 6.28
N ILE A 98 13.46 11.27 6.56
CA ILE A 98 12.31 11.61 5.72
C ILE A 98 12.70 11.96 4.27
N ALA A 99 13.86 12.60 4.08
CA ALA A 99 14.33 13.00 2.76
C ALA A 99 14.66 11.78 1.91
N GLY A 100 15.46 10.85 2.45
CA GLY A 100 15.81 9.61 1.77
C GLY A 100 14.59 8.74 1.46
N GLU A 101 13.59 8.69 2.33
CA GLU A 101 12.35 7.95 2.05
C GLU A 101 11.52 8.59 0.93
N PHE A 102 11.49 9.92 0.83
CA PHE A 102 10.84 10.60 -0.31
C PHE A 102 11.64 10.41 -1.62
N GLU A 103 12.97 10.42 -1.59
CA GLU A 103 13.80 10.12 -2.78
C GLU A 103 13.54 8.70 -3.31
N LYS A 104 13.44 7.73 -2.40
CA LYS A 104 13.01 6.37 -2.75
C LYS A 104 11.59 6.36 -3.30
N ALA A 105 10.66 7.10 -2.68
CA ALA A 105 9.28 7.17 -3.17
C ALA A 105 9.20 7.66 -4.61
N LEU A 106 10.01 8.64 -5.00
CA LEU A 106 10.05 9.15 -6.37
C LEU A 106 10.58 8.13 -7.40
N THR A 107 11.34 7.14 -6.95
CA THR A 107 11.99 6.14 -7.83
C THR A 107 11.29 4.79 -7.79
N GLU A 108 10.78 4.39 -6.63
CA GLU A 108 10.32 3.04 -6.32
C GLU A 108 8.80 2.94 -6.13
N ALA A 109 8.05 4.05 -6.17
CA ALA A 109 6.59 4.00 -6.06
C ALA A 109 5.99 3.10 -7.15
N LYS A 110 5.04 2.26 -6.76
CA LYS A 110 4.37 1.29 -7.64
C LYS A 110 2.91 1.66 -7.77
N VAL A 111 2.36 1.50 -8.98
CA VAL A 111 0.95 1.79 -9.22
C VAL A 111 0.10 0.69 -8.58
N GLU A 112 -0.68 1.03 -7.55
CA GLU A 112 -1.53 0.06 -6.86
C GLU A 112 -2.58 -0.54 -7.77
N GLY A 113 -2.81 -1.84 -7.64
CA GLY A 113 -3.77 -2.55 -8.48
C GLY A 113 -3.32 -2.76 -9.92
N SER A 114 -2.07 -2.44 -10.27
CA SER A 114 -1.49 -2.87 -11.54
C SER A 114 -1.27 -4.37 -11.50
N CYS A 115 -2.26 -5.12 -11.98
CA CYS A 115 -2.09 -6.51 -12.32
C CYS A 115 -0.96 -6.60 -13.36
N ASN A 116 0.18 -7.17 -12.96
CA ASN A 116 1.19 -7.59 -13.93
C ASN A 116 0.57 -8.69 -14.80
N THR A 117 0.17 -8.29 -16.00
CA THR A 117 -0.38 -9.18 -17.01
C THR A 117 0.76 -10.02 -17.60
N THR A 118 1.20 -11.02 -16.84
CA THR A 118 1.89 -12.21 -17.32
C THR A 118 1.38 -13.42 -16.57
N ASP A 119 0.05 -13.58 -16.54
CA ASP A 119 -0.56 -14.89 -16.55
C ASP A 119 -1.84 -14.79 -17.38
N LYS A 120 -1.89 -15.55 -18.46
CA LYS A 120 -2.99 -15.58 -19.40
C LYS A 120 -4.21 -16.23 -18.76
N THR A 121 -5.38 -15.86 -19.27
CA THR A 121 -6.66 -16.60 -19.17
C THR A 121 -7.43 -16.26 -17.88
N CYS A 122 -8.65 -15.75 -17.89
CA CYS A 122 -9.73 -15.80 -18.87
C CYS A 122 -10.67 -14.60 -18.71
N CYS A 123 -11.29 -14.26 -19.84
CA CYS A 123 -12.39 -13.32 -20.05
C CYS A 123 -13.46 -13.37 -18.94
N HIS A 124 -14.05 -12.22 -18.62
CA HIS A 124 -15.51 -12.03 -18.71
C HIS A 124 -15.86 -10.55 -18.85
N ASP A 125 -16.33 -10.20 -20.04
CA ASP A 125 -17.26 -9.09 -20.28
C ASP A 125 -18.62 -9.38 -19.62
N ALA A 126 -19.32 -8.28 -19.35
CA ALA A 126 -20.73 -8.03 -19.69
C ALA A 126 -21.68 -7.64 -18.54
N GLN A 127 -22.32 -6.49 -18.79
CA GLN A 127 -23.48 -5.91 -18.12
C GLN A 127 -24.74 -6.79 -18.17
N SER A 128 -25.58 -6.59 -17.15
CA SER A 128 -27.07 -6.60 -17.11
C SER A 128 -27.92 -7.79 -17.61
N GLU A 129 -28.72 -8.28 -16.66
CA GLU A 129 -30.17 -8.61 -16.70
C GLU A 129 -30.75 -9.86 -17.41
N SER A 130 -31.35 -10.69 -16.53
CA SER A 130 -32.66 -11.35 -16.62
C SER A 130 -32.89 -12.66 -17.39
N ALA A 131 -33.57 -13.56 -16.65
CA ALA A 131 -34.44 -14.67 -17.03
C ALA A 131 -33.83 -16.06 -17.31
N THR A 132 -34.06 -16.91 -16.31
CA THR A 132 -34.59 -18.29 -16.44
C THR A 132 -33.65 -19.40 -16.91
N SER A 133 -33.61 -20.43 -16.05
CA SER A 133 -33.43 -21.84 -16.35
C SER A 133 -32.02 -22.45 -16.25
N CYS A 134 -31.91 -23.28 -15.21
CA CYS A 134 -31.26 -24.59 -15.18
C CYS A 134 -29.74 -24.65 -14.98
N ALA A 135 -29.37 -24.54 -13.70
CA ALA A 135 -28.73 -25.62 -12.95
C ALA A 135 -28.05 -26.73 -13.79
N LYS A 136 -26.75 -26.58 -14.05
CA LYS A 136 -25.82 -27.70 -14.14
C LYS A 136 -24.49 -27.34 -13.49
N LYS A 137 -24.33 -27.85 -12.26
CA LYS A 137 -23.09 -28.36 -11.67
C LYS A 137 -21.86 -27.43 -11.70
N CYS A 138 -21.72 -26.63 -10.65
CA CYS A 138 -20.42 -26.09 -10.25
C CYS A 138 -20.10 -26.60 -8.83
N PRO A 139 -19.23 -27.61 -8.66
CA PRO A 139 -18.75 -27.96 -7.34
C PRO A 139 -17.59 -27.03 -6.99
N CYS A 140 -17.79 -26.21 -5.95
CA CYS A 140 -16.69 -25.71 -5.14
C CYS A 140 -15.92 -26.93 -4.62
N SER A 141 -14.72 -27.21 -5.13
CA SER A 141 -13.80 -28.14 -4.50
C SER A 141 -12.62 -27.37 -3.93
N PHE A 142 -12.74 -27.20 -2.63
CA PHE A 142 -11.69 -26.92 -1.66
C PHE A 142 -10.43 -27.73 -1.97
N GLY A 143 -9.30 -27.06 -2.18
CA GLY A 143 -8.04 -27.74 -2.46
C GLY A 143 -6.85 -26.83 -2.18
N LYS A 144 -6.54 -26.66 -0.89
CA LYS A 144 -5.26 -26.10 -0.44
C LYS A 144 -4.11 -26.89 -1.08
N LEU A 145 -3.33 -26.26 -1.94
CA LEU A 145 -1.97 -26.73 -2.25
C LEU A 145 -0.99 -25.67 -1.76
N LEU A 146 -0.50 -25.90 -0.54
CA LEU A 146 0.67 -25.21 -0.01
C LEU A 146 1.87 -25.66 -0.88
N PRO A 147 2.69 -24.75 -1.45
CA PRO A 147 3.87 -25.18 -2.20
C PRO A 147 4.88 -25.84 -1.26
N ILE A 148 5.11 -27.14 -1.46
CA ILE A 148 6.08 -28.02 -0.77
C ILE A 148 7.53 -27.66 -1.18
N VAL A 149 7.84 -26.37 -1.31
CA VAL A 149 9.16 -25.90 -1.77
C VAL A 149 10.03 -25.44 -0.60
N ILE A 150 9.44 -25.20 0.58
CA ILE A 150 10.18 -24.67 1.74
C ILE A 150 10.86 -25.77 2.57
N VAL A 151 10.43 -27.03 2.48
CA VAL A 151 10.96 -28.12 3.33
C VAL A 151 12.29 -28.68 2.82
N ILE A 152 12.59 -28.57 1.52
CA ILE A 152 13.82 -29.12 0.94
C ILE A 152 15.04 -28.22 1.22
N ALA A 153 14.85 -26.90 1.31
CA ALA A 153 15.93 -25.94 1.55
C ALA A 153 16.53 -26.03 2.96
N VAL A 154 15.71 -26.34 3.99
CA VAL A 154 16.18 -26.40 5.38
C VAL A 154 17.02 -27.65 5.65
N VAL A 155 16.71 -28.77 4.99
CA VAL A 155 17.46 -30.03 5.16
C VAL A 155 18.86 -29.95 4.53
N ALA A 156 19.01 -29.25 3.40
CA ALA A 156 20.32 -29.09 2.75
C ALA A 156 21.29 -28.20 3.56
N ILE A 157 20.78 -27.18 4.26
CA ILE A 157 21.63 -26.30 5.09
C ILE A 157 22.13 -27.02 6.34
N ALA A 158 21.33 -27.93 6.92
CA ALA A 158 21.69 -28.64 8.15
C ALA A 158 22.75 -29.75 7.94
N ILE A 159 22.87 -30.32 6.74
CA ILE A 159 23.88 -31.35 6.45
C ILE A 159 25.24 -30.71 6.17
N CYS A 160 25.29 -29.47 5.68
CA CYS A 160 26.52 -28.79 5.29
C CYS A 160 27.31 -28.21 6.48
N THR A 161 26.71 -28.09 7.67
CA THR A 161 27.38 -27.57 8.87
C THR A 161 27.93 -28.65 9.80
N LEU A 162 27.79 -29.94 9.44
CA LEU A 162 28.19 -31.09 10.26
C LEU A 162 29.29 -31.96 9.60
N SER A 163 29.98 -31.46 8.59
CA SER A 163 31.20 -32.06 8.01
C SER A 163 32.37 -31.09 8.06
#